data_AF-A0A3N5Z649-F1
#
_entry.id   AF-A0A3N5Z649-F1
#
_cell.length_a   1.000
_cell.length_b   1.000
_cell.length_c   1.000
_cell.angle_alpha   90.00
_cell.angle_beta   90.00
_cell.angle_gamma   90.00
#
_symmetry.space_group_name_H-M   'P 1'
#
loop_
_entity.id
_entity.type
_entity.pdbx_description
1 polymer ?
#
loop_
_entity_poly.entity_id
_entity_poly.type
_entity_poly.pdbx_seq_one_letter_code
_entity_poly.pdbx_strand_id
1 'polypeptide(L)'
;MGYLAAAQVRPAPAPAQRAHRNPYALSLLVVEYRDNLHLTWDRDAPPLASAMSAVLSITDSSQTRTLDLSAAQLRAGSVIYRRVTSRVRFRLEVLLKDKRTVSETWDLAPLP
;
A
#
# COMPACT_ATOMS: atom_id res chain seq x y z
N MET A 1 -23.76 14.18 50.54
CA MET A 1 -23.05 12.89 50.53
C MET A 1 -23.41 12.17 49.24
N GLY A 2 -22.52 12.22 48.26
CA GLY A 2 -22.73 11.64 46.93
C GLY A 2 -22.20 10.21 46.86
N TYR A 3 -22.88 9.36 46.09
CA TYR A 3 -22.34 8.08 45.63
C TYR A 3 -22.67 7.94 44.14
N LEU A 4 -21.64 7.54 43.40
CA LEU A 4 -21.48 7.62 41.96
C LEU A 4 -22.29 6.55 41.23
N ALA A 5 -22.97 6.96 40.17
CA ALA A 5 -23.31 6.06 39.07
C ALA A 5 -22.07 5.90 38.17
N ALA A 6 -21.70 4.65 37.86
CA ALA A 6 -21.02 4.33 36.61
C ALA A 6 -21.15 2.83 36.36
N ALA A 7 -22.26 2.42 35.73
CA ALA A 7 -22.28 1.19 34.98
C ALA A 7 -21.21 1.30 33.89
N GLN A 8 -20.08 0.62 34.06
CA GLN A 8 -19.07 0.53 33.02
C GLN A 8 -19.62 -0.36 31.91
N VAL A 9 -20.29 0.27 30.94
CA VAL A 9 -20.56 -0.35 29.64
C VAL A 9 -19.20 -0.61 29.01
N ARG A 10 -18.74 -1.86 29.09
CA ARG A 10 -17.61 -2.33 28.28
C ARG A 10 -18.05 -2.16 26.82
N PRO A 11 -17.37 -1.36 25.98
CA PRO A 11 -17.67 -1.39 24.56
C PRO A 11 -17.35 -2.81 24.08
N ALA A 12 -18.37 -3.51 23.57
CA ALA A 12 -18.16 -4.70 22.76
C ALA A 12 -17.10 -4.36 21.69
N PRO A 13 -16.24 -5.31 21.28
CA PRO A 13 -15.44 -5.09 20.10
C PRO A 13 -16.42 -4.78 18.97
N ALA A 14 -16.40 -3.54 18.49
CA ALA A 14 -17.11 -3.18 17.27
C ALA A 14 -16.78 -4.27 16.24
N PRO A 15 -17.73 -4.74 15.41
CA PRO A 15 -17.38 -5.58 14.29
C PRO A 15 -16.29 -4.82 13.54
N ALA A 16 -15.05 -5.31 13.63
CA ALA A 16 -13.90 -4.72 13.00
C ALA A 16 -14.35 -4.46 11.57
N GLN A 17 -14.36 -3.17 11.26
CA GLN A 17 -14.76 -2.59 10.00
C GLN A 17 -14.72 -3.68 8.94
N ARG A 18 -15.88 -4.02 8.36
CA ARG A 18 -15.89 -4.29 6.92
C ARG A 18 -15.44 -2.96 6.31
N ALA A 19 -14.14 -2.65 6.46
CA ALA A 19 -13.48 -1.54 5.85
C ALA A 19 -13.95 -1.65 4.43
N HIS A 20 -14.60 -0.60 3.95
CA HIS A 20 -15.01 -0.46 2.58
C HIS A 20 -13.86 -1.01 1.76
N ARG A 21 -13.97 -2.26 1.29
CA ARG A 21 -12.84 -2.94 0.67
C ARG A 21 -12.82 -2.27 -0.67
N ASN A 22 -12.07 -1.16 -0.75
CA ASN A 22 -12.06 -0.32 -1.93
C ASN A 22 -11.79 -1.29 -3.07
N PRO A 23 -12.74 -1.48 -4.01
CA PRO A 23 -12.57 -2.48 -5.05
C PRO A 23 -11.38 -2.14 -5.96
N TYR A 24 -10.82 -0.94 -5.79
CA TYR A 24 -9.60 -0.44 -6.41
C TYR A 24 -8.38 -0.43 -5.49
N ALA A 25 -8.44 -1.00 -4.27
CA ALA A 25 -7.25 -1.16 -3.45
C ALA A 25 -6.32 -2.21 -4.07
N LEU A 26 -5.03 -1.86 -4.22
CA LEU A 26 -4.00 -2.81 -4.62
C LEU A 26 -3.41 -3.53 -3.40
N SER A 27 -3.74 -3.06 -2.19
CA SER A 27 -3.21 -3.55 -0.91
C SER A 27 -1.68 -3.46 -0.89
N LEU A 28 -1.16 -2.30 -1.30
CA LEU A 28 0.28 -2.05 -1.33
C LEU A 28 0.86 -2.12 0.09
N LEU A 29 1.76 -3.06 0.29
CA LEU A 29 2.48 -3.28 1.54
C LEU A 29 3.98 -3.23 1.27
N VAL A 30 4.70 -2.57 2.17
CA VAL A 30 6.16 -2.54 2.16
C VAL A 30 6.67 -3.27 3.39
N VAL A 31 7.44 -4.33 3.18
CA VAL A 31 8.11 -5.07 4.25
C VAL A 31 9.58 -4.72 4.22
N GLU A 32 10.08 -4.14 5.31
CA GLU A 32 11.47 -3.75 5.43
C GLU A 32 12.34 -4.90 5.90
N TYR A 33 13.44 -5.15 5.18
CA TYR A 33 14.46 -6.11 5.54
C TYR A 33 15.85 -5.49 5.38
N ARG A 34 16.37 -4.91 6.48
CA ARG A 34 17.61 -4.12 6.50
C ARG A 34 17.54 -2.93 5.52
N ASP A 35 18.31 -2.97 4.45
CA ASP A 35 18.32 -1.95 3.39
C ASP A 35 17.44 -2.34 2.19
N ASN A 36 16.83 -3.52 2.22
CA ASN A 36 15.91 -3.98 1.19
C ASN A 36 14.47 -3.71 1.63
N LEU A 37 13.72 -3.06 0.76
CA LEU A 37 12.30 -2.80 0.87
C LEU A 37 11.60 -3.76 -0.09
N HIS A 38 10.86 -4.70 0.47
CA HIS A 38 10.05 -5.62 -0.30
C HIS A 38 8.67 -5.01 -0.48
N LEU A 39 8.43 -4.45 -1.65
CA LEU A 39 7.09 -4.03 -2.06
C LEU A 39 6.31 -5.26 -2.48
N THR A 40 5.13 -5.41 -1.90
CA THR A 40 4.17 -6.47 -2.22
C THR A 40 2.80 -5.86 -2.40
N TRP A 41 1.99 -6.43 -3.28
CA TRP A 41 0.60 -6.05 -3.47
C TRP A 41 -0.24 -7.30 -3.69
N ASP A 42 -1.55 -7.18 -3.52
CA ASP A 42 -2.47 -8.28 -3.72
C ASP A 42 -2.62 -8.55 -5.23
N ARG A 43 -2.02 -9.65 -5.69
CA ARG A 43 -2.09 -10.09 -7.10
C ARG A 43 -3.51 -10.45 -7.54
N ASP A 44 -4.37 -10.82 -6.58
CA ASP A 44 -5.76 -11.19 -6.80
C ASP A 44 -6.70 -9.98 -6.66
N ALA A 45 -6.13 -8.78 -6.45
CA ALA A 45 -6.89 -7.54 -6.44
C ALA A 45 -7.65 -7.38 -7.78
N PRO A 46 -8.96 -7.06 -7.74
CA PRO A 46 -9.76 -6.90 -8.97
C PRO A 46 -9.15 -5.99 -10.05
N PRO A 47 -8.45 -4.88 -9.72
CA PRO A 47 -7.79 -4.05 -10.73
C PRO A 47 -6.65 -4.77 -11.45
N LEU A 48 -5.93 -5.69 -10.81
CA LEU A 48 -4.79 -6.36 -11.45
C LEU A 48 -5.19 -7.39 -12.49
N ALA A 49 -6.41 -7.93 -12.40
CA ALA A 49 -6.99 -8.78 -13.44
C ALA A 49 -7.14 -8.04 -14.79
N SER A 50 -7.40 -6.73 -14.74
CA SER A 50 -7.52 -5.86 -15.92
C SER A 50 -6.32 -4.94 -16.13
N ALA A 51 -5.22 -5.12 -15.38
CA ALA A 51 -4.03 -4.30 -15.53
C ALA A 51 -3.28 -4.58 -16.83
N MET A 52 -2.88 -3.52 -17.52
CA MET A 52 -2.07 -3.56 -18.74
C MET A 52 -0.61 -3.30 -18.44
N SER A 53 -0.35 -2.27 -17.65
CA SER A 53 0.98 -1.83 -17.24
C SER A 53 0.85 -1.08 -15.91
N ALA A 54 1.98 -0.88 -15.26
CA ALA A 54 2.05 0.03 -14.14
C ALA A 54 3.35 0.82 -14.15
N VAL A 55 3.33 1.92 -13.45
CA VAL A 55 4.49 2.77 -13.21
C VAL A 55 4.70 2.80 -11.70
N LEU A 56 5.85 2.30 -11.26
CA LEU A 56 6.28 2.39 -9.88
C LEU A 56 7.26 3.56 -9.75
N SER A 57 6.81 4.63 -9.10
CA SER A 57 7.64 5.78 -8.77
C SER A 57 8.19 5.61 -7.36
N ILE A 58 9.52 5.65 -7.24
CA ILE A 58 10.26 5.47 -5.99
C ILE A 58 11.04 6.76 -5.74
N THR A 59 10.65 7.52 -4.73
CA THR A 59 11.35 8.73 -4.30
C THR A 59 12.15 8.42 -3.05
N ASP A 60 13.46 8.31 -3.21
CA ASP A 60 14.44 8.03 -2.16
C ASP A 60 15.13 9.36 -1.81
N SER A 61 14.63 10.05 -0.79
CA SER A 61 14.95 11.45 -0.44
C SER A 61 14.72 12.45 -1.60
N SER A 62 15.76 12.78 -2.36
CA SER A 62 15.74 13.70 -3.51
C SER A 62 15.82 12.99 -4.86
N GLN A 63 16.10 11.69 -4.89
CA GLN A 63 16.17 10.92 -6.12
C GLN A 63 14.83 10.24 -6.40
N THR A 64 14.23 10.55 -7.54
CA THR A 64 13.05 9.83 -8.04
C THR A 64 13.48 8.86 -9.13
N ARG A 65 13.08 7.60 -8.97
CA ARG A 65 13.27 6.51 -9.92
C ARG A 65 11.91 6.02 -10.38
N THR A 66 11.76 5.82 -11.67
CA THR A 66 10.53 5.30 -12.25
C THR A 66 10.83 3.94 -12.85
N LEU A 67 10.06 2.93 -12.43
CA LEU A 67 10.11 1.59 -12.98
C LEU A 67 8.82 1.31 -13.73
N ASP A 68 8.93 1.04 -15.02
CA ASP A 68 7.82 0.52 -15.80
C ASP A 68 7.65 -0.97 -15.51
N LEU A 69 6.47 -1.33 -15.02
CA LEU A 69 6.08 -2.70 -14.73
C LEU A 69 5.14 -3.19 -15.83
N SER A 70 5.52 -4.29 -16.47
CA SER A 70 4.65 -5.03 -17.38
C SER A 70 3.54 -5.75 -16.62
N ALA A 71 2.47 -6.14 -17.33
CA ALA A 71 1.43 -7.00 -16.75
C ALA A 71 1.98 -8.30 -16.13
N ALA A 72 3.09 -8.84 -16.66
CA ALA A 72 3.73 -10.02 -16.08
C ALA A 72 4.35 -9.73 -14.70
N GLN A 73 5.03 -8.58 -14.54
CA GLN A 73 5.59 -8.15 -13.26
C GLN A 73 4.49 -7.80 -12.26
N LEU A 74 3.40 -7.16 -12.70
CA LEU A 74 2.22 -6.93 -11.86
C LEU A 74 1.63 -8.22 -11.32
N ARG A 75 1.55 -9.27 -12.14
CA ARG A 75 1.09 -10.60 -11.71
C ARG A 75 2.07 -11.32 -10.78
N ALA A 76 3.36 -10.98 -10.80
CA ALA A 76 4.33 -11.53 -9.86
C ALA A 76 4.00 -11.10 -8.41
N GLY A 77 3.41 -9.91 -8.22
CA GLY A 77 2.89 -9.47 -6.93
C GLY A 77 3.89 -8.76 -6.03
N SER A 78 5.15 -8.59 -6.48
CA SER A 78 6.20 -8.04 -5.63
C SER A 78 7.39 -7.46 -6.39
N VAL A 79 8.05 -6.46 -5.80
CA VAL A 79 9.32 -5.88 -6.25
C VAL A 79 10.23 -5.68 -5.05
N ILE A 80 11.50 -6.01 -5.20
CA ILE A 80 12.53 -5.72 -4.18
C ILE A 80 13.27 -4.47 -4.61
N TYR A 81 13.31 -3.46 -3.73
CA TYR A 81 14.07 -2.23 -3.91
C TYR A 81 15.09 -2.08 -2.79
N ARG A 82 16.33 -1.74 -3.11
CA ARG A 82 17.35 -1.44 -2.10
C ARG A 82 17.42 0.06 -1.86
N ARG A 83 17.05 0.51 -0.67
CA ARG A 83 17.08 1.94 -0.30
C ARG A 83 18.49 2.42 -0.06
N VAL A 84 18.72 3.70 -0.34
CA VAL A 84 19.96 4.40 -0.02
C VAL A 84 19.75 5.33 1.18
N THR A 85 18.54 5.88 1.34
CA THR A 85 18.22 6.77 2.46
C THR A 85 17.12 6.22 3.36
N SER A 86 16.92 6.86 4.52
CA SER A 86 15.88 6.51 5.50
C SER A 86 14.48 6.99 5.11
N ARG A 87 14.35 7.82 4.06
CA ARG A 87 13.06 8.37 3.62
C ARG A 87 12.77 7.90 2.21
N VAL A 88 11.84 6.97 2.09
CA VAL A 88 11.43 6.42 0.79
C VAL A 88 9.92 6.53 0.63
N ARG A 89 9.48 7.10 -0.48
CA ARG A 89 8.08 7.10 -0.91
C ARG A 89 7.93 6.19 -2.13
N PHE A 90 6.94 5.33 -2.09
CA PHE A 90 6.54 4.51 -3.22
C PHE A 90 5.17 4.96 -3.69
N ARG A 91 5.01 5.10 -5.01
CA ARG A 91 3.73 5.33 -5.64
C ARG A 91 3.60 4.35 -6.79
N LEU A 92 2.65 3.41 -6.64
CA LEU A 92 2.32 2.44 -7.67
C LEU A 92 1.11 2.96 -8.43
N GLU A 93 1.26 3.17 -9.74
CA GLU A 93 0.16 3.58 -10.63
C GLU A 93 -0.10 2.48 -11.64
N VAL A 94 -1.27 1.86 -11.59
CA VAL A 94 -1.66 0.77 -12.47
C VAL A 94 -2.62 1.29 -13.53
N LEU A 95 -2.27 1.12 -14.80
CA LEU A 95 -3.13 1.40 -15.95
C LEU A 95 -3.96 0.14 -16.28
N LEU A 96 -5.28 0.31 -16.27
CA LEU A 96 -6.25 -0.73 -16.57
C LEU A 96 -6.65 -0.72 -18.05
N LYS A 97 -7.19 -1.85 -18.52
CA LYS A 97 -7.68 -2.04 -19.90
C LYS A 97 -8.75 -1.04 -20.33
N ASP A 98 -9.55 -0.56 -19.38
CA ASP A 98 -10.59 0.45 -19.61
C ASP A 98 -10.06 1.89 -19.57
N LYS A 99 -8.74 2.07 -19.65
CA LYS A 99 -8.02 3.35 -19.57
C LYS A 99 -8.16 4.07 -18.23
N ARG A 100 -8.66 3.39 -17.18
CA ARG A 100 -8.61 3.93 -15.83
C ARG A 100 -7.23 3.69 -15.23
N THR A 101 -6.84 4.60 -14.35
CA THR A 101 -5.61 4.47 -13.57
C THR A 101 -5.97 4.36 -12.11
N VAL A 102 -5.40 3.36 -11.43
CA VAL A 102 -5.51 3.19 -9.99
C VAL A 102 -4.14 3.48 -9.40
N SER A 103 -4.07 4.36 -8.42
CA SER A 103 -2.82 4.68 -7.74
C SER A 103 -2.91 4.42 -6.25
N GLU A 104 -1.83 3.85 -5.70
CA GLU A 104 -1.65 3.67 -4.27
C GLU A 104 -0.26 4.19 -3.89
N THR A 105 -0.20 4.94 -2.79
CA THR A 105 1.03 5.56 -2.29
C THR A 105 1.32 5.04 -0.90
N TRP A 106 2.58 4.72 -0.66
CA TRP A 106 3.09 4.34 0.64
C TRP A 106 4.31 5.19 0.97
N ASP A 107 4.31 5.76 2.16
CA ASP A 107 5.34 6.68 2.64
C ASP A 107 6.07 6.07 3.84
N LEU A 108 7.38 5.84 3.72
CA LEU A 108 8.22 5.59 4.87
C LEU A 108 8.58 6.93 5.52
N ALA A 109 7.91 7.23 6.64
CA ALA A 109 8.37 8.28 7.53
C ALA A 109 9.50 7.72 8.43
N PRO A 110 10.60 8.47 8.65
CA PRO A 110 11.57 8.09 9.67
C PRO A 110 10.87 8.03 11.04
N LEU A 111 11.19 7.00 11.82
CA LEU A 111 10.77 6.92 13.22
C LEU A 111 11.34 8.14 13.98
N PRO A 112 10.56 8.74 14.90
CA PRO A 112 10.99 9.90 15.69
C PRO A 112 12.15 9.58 16.64
#